data_AF-A0A7X7HVP6-F1
#
_entry.id   AF-A0A7X7HVP6-F1
#
_cell.length_a   1.000
_cell.length_b   1.000
_cell.length_c   1.000
_cell.angle_alpha   90.00
_cell.angle_beta   90.00
_cell.angle_gamma   90.00
#
_symmetry.space_group_name_H-M   'P 1'
#
loop_
_entity.id
_entity.type
_entity.pdbx_description
1 polymer ?
#
loop_
_entity_poly.entity_id
_entity_poly.type
_entity_poly.pdbx_seq_one_letter_code
_entity_poly.pdbx_strand_id
1 'polypeptide(L)'
;RLAIRAAALRPELVAAAAGFHGAALVDGSDESPHLLLPHCRAEFAFGHADADPANDADAIAELGRALDAAGLTARNETYPDAPHGFSMSDTASYQEAGAERMFRTIEDLFGRTLRG
;
A
#
# COMPACT_ATOMS: atom_id res chain seq x y z
N ARG A 1 -7.31 0.01 2.12
CA ARG A 1 -8.34 1.07 2.35
C ARG A 1 -8.17 1.78 3.70
N LEU A 2 -8.23 1.06 4.84
CA LEU A 2 -8.19 1.67 6.17
C LEU A 2 -6.92 2.47 6.47
N ALA A 3 -5.75 2.00 6.01
CA ALA A 3 -4.49 2.68 6.25
C ALA A 3 -4.47 4.12 5.69
N ILE A 4 -4.94 4.31 4.45
CA ILE A 4 -5.07 5.64 3.82
C ILE A 4 -6.07 6.50 4.59
N ARG A 5 -7.24 5.96 4.92
CA ARG A 5 -8.27 6.69 5.68
C ARG A 5 -7.75 7.15 7.05
N ALA A 6 -7.03 6.29 7.77
CA ALA A 6 -6.43 6.62 9.05
C ALA A 6 -5.36 7.72 8.90
N ALA A 7 -4.49 7.61 7.90
CA ALA A 7 -3.47 8.62 7.61
C ALA A 7 -4.06 9.99 7.24
N ALA A 8 -5.17 10.00 6.49
CA ALA A 8 -5.86 11.23 6.12
C ALA A 8 -6.66 11.85 7.28
N LEU A 9 -7.22 11.03 8.17
CA LEU A 9 -7.99 11.48 9.33
C LEU A 9 -7.10 12.12 10.40
N ARG A 10 -5.88 11.59 10.61
CA ARG A 10 -4.93 12.04 11.64
C ARG A 10 -3.53 12.27 11.06
N PRO A 11 -3.38 13.21 10.09
CA PRO A 11 -2.14 13.40 9.35
C PRO A 11 -0.97 13.90 10.21
N GLU A 12 -1.25 14.44 11.39
CA GLU A 12 -0.27 14.86 12.38
C GLU A 12 0.25 13.71 13.25
N LEU A 13 -0.45 12.58 13.30
CA LEU A 13 -0.08 11.42 14.12
C LEU A 13 0.48 10.25 13.31
N VAL A 14 0.07 10.10 12.05
CA VAL A 14 0.47 8.97 11.22
C VAL A 14 1.69 9.36 10.39
N ALA A 15 2.87 8.89 10.81
CA ALA A 15 4.13 9.10 10.08
C ALA A 15 4.36 8.09 8.95
N ALA A 16 3.76 6.90 9.04
CA ALA A 16 3.89 5.84 8.04
C ALA A 16 2.61 5.00 7.93
N ALA A 17 2.29 4.54 6.73
CA ALA A 17 1.21 3.61 6.48
C ALA A 17 1.58 2.62 5.36
N ALA A 18 1.24 1.36 5.51
CA ALA A 18 1.53 0.34 4.50
C ALA A 18 0.30 -0.54 4.21
N GLY A 19 0.25 -1.10 3.00
CA GLY A 19 -0.77 -2.04 2.57
C GLY A 19 -0.20 -3.08 1.61
N PHE A 20 -0.49 -4.35 1.86
CA PHE A 20 -0.02 -5.47 1.04
C PHE A 20 -1.21 -6.30 0.62
N HIS A 21 -1.18 -6.87 -0.59
CA HIS A 21 -2.30 -7.61 -1.20
C HIS A 21 -3.65 -6.87 -1.04
N GLY A 22 -3.60 -5.54 -1.09
CA GLY A 22 -4.77 -4.69 -0.94
C GLY A 22 -5.56 -4.61 -2.23
N ALA A 23 -6.89 -4.68 -2.13
CA ALA A 23 -7.80 -4.46 -3.23
C ALA A 23 -8.57 -3.14 -3.08
N ALA A 24 -9.10 -2.63 -4.20
CA ALA A 24 -9.96 -1.46 -4.26
C ALA A 24 -9.37 -0.24 -3.53
N LEU A 25 -8.13 0.15 -3.84
CA LEU A 25 -7.60 1.46 -3.39
C LEU A 25 -8.02 2.60 -4.33
N VAL A 26 -8.35 2.21 -5.57
CA VAL A 26 -9.01 3.00 -6.61
C VAL A 26 -10.26 2.19 -6.98
N ASP A 27 -11.45 2.77 -6.78
CA ASP A 27 -12.73 2.07 -6.93
C ASP A 27 -13.80 2.89 -7.69
N GLY A 28 -13.40 4.03 -8.28
CA GLY A 28 -14.28 4.90 -9.08
C GLY A 28 -15.37 5.64 -8.30
N SER A 29 -15.50 5.42 -7.00
CA SER A 29 -16.47 6.14 -6.16
C SER A 29 -15.94 7.51 -5.72
N ASP A 30 -16.83 8.42 -5.37
CA ASP A 30 -16.46 9.73 -4.80
C ASP A 30 -15.78 9.59 -3.42
N GLU A 31 -15.86 8.42 -2.79
CA GLU A 31 -15.20 8.10 -1.51
C GLU A 31 -13.98 7.17 -1.67
N SER A 32 -13.44 7.11 -2.88
CA SER A 32 -12.32 6.22 -3.18
C SER A 32 -11.11 6.54 -2.31
N PRO A 33 -10.43 5.55 -1.70
CA PRO A 33 -9.36 5.80 -0.75
C PRO A 33 -8.24 6.69 -1.28
N HIS A 34 -7.81 6.51 -2.54
CA HIS A 34 -6.74 7.30 -3.13
C HIS A 34 -7.06 8.82 -3.21
N LEU A 35 -8.33 9.22 -3.24
CA LEU A 35 -8.74 10.63 -3.25
C LEU A 35 -8.42 11.35 -1.93
N LEU A 36 -8.14 10.61 -0.86
CA LEU A 36 -7.78 11.16 0.44
C LEU A 36 -6.27 11.41 0.59
N LEU A 37 -5.44 10.93 -0.35
CA LEU A 37 -3.98 11.09 -0.30
C LEU A 37 -3.53 12.56 -0.19
N PRO A 38 -4.17 13.56 -0.81
CA PRO A 38 -3.81 14.97 -0.62
C PRO A 38 -3.94 15.48 0.82
N HIS A 39 -4.63 14.76 1.70
CA HIS A 39 -4.76 15.11 3.12
C HIS A 39 -3.73 14.40 4.01
N CYS A 40 -2.94 13.48 3.47
CA CYS A 40 -1.97 12.70 4.22
C CYS A 40 -0.63 13.42 4.36
N ARG A 41 0.15 13.03 5.38
CA ARG A 41 1.57 13.41 5.54
C ARG A 41 2.50 12.21 5.74
N ALA A 42 1.94 11.01 5.81
CA ALA A 42 2.67 9.78 6.00
C ALA A 42 3.52 9.42 4.78
N GLU A 43 4.63 8.72 5.01
CA GLU A 43 5.27 7.93 3.94
C GLU A 43 4.47 6.63 3.75
N PHE A 44 4.28 6.22 2.49
CA PHE A 44 3.49 5.03 2.15
C PHE A 44 4.32 3.88 1.61
N ALA A 45 3.87 2.64 1.84
CA ALA A 45 4.36 1.49 1.12
C ALA A 45 3.22 0.56 0.69
N PHE A 46 3.12 0.29 -0.61
CA PHE A 46 2.17 -0.63 -1.19
C PHE A 46 2.87 -1.76 -1.92
N GLY A 47 2.52 -3.01 -1.58
CA GLY A 47 2.98 -4.22 -2.25
C GLY A 47 1.79 -5.00 -2.81
N HIS A 48 1.66 -5.02 -4.14
CA HIS A 48 0.52 -5.61 -4.84
C HIS A 48 0.85 -7.04 -5.27
N ALA A 49 -0.13 -7.94 -5.11
CA ALA A 49 -0.10 -9.25 -5.76
C ALA A 49 -0.18 -9.05 -7.28
N ASP A 50 0.61 -9.81 -8.05
CA ASP A 50 0.49 -9.80 -9.49
C ASP A 50 -0.69 -10.68 -9.94
N ALA A 51 -1.29 -10.31 -11.06
CA ALA A 51 -2.50 -10.97 -11.59
C ALA A 51 -3.67 -11.05 -10.57
N ASP A 52 -3.75 -10.16 -9.59
CA ASP A 52 -4.87 -10.07 -8.67
C ASP A 52 -6.07 -9.39 -9.36
N PRO A 53 -7.18 -10.10 -9.64
CA PRO A 53 -8.34 -9.52 -10.30
C PRO A 53 -9.04 -8.45 -9.45
N ALA A 54 -8.76 -8.39 -8.15
CA ALA A 54 -9.29 -7.38 -7.26
C ALA A 54 -8.45 -6.08 -7.25
N ASN A 55 -7.31 -6.05 -7.96
CA ASN A 55 -6.39 -4.92 -8.01
C ASN A 55 -5.62 -4.90 -9.34
N ASP A 56 -6.30 -4.47 -10.40
CA ASP A 56 -5.74 -4.42 -11.74
C ASP A 56 -4.59 -3.40 -11.90
N ALA A 57 -3.86 -3.52 -13.02
CA ALA A 57 -2.69 -2.69 -13.30
C ALA A 57 -3.04 -1.19 -13.47
N ASP A 58 -4.24 -0.86 -13.95
CA ASP A 58 -4.68 0.52 -14.13
C ASP A 58 -4.94 1.18 -12.78
N ALA A 59 -5.56 0.46 -11.83
CA ALA A 59 -5.76 0.89 -10.46
C ALA A 59 -4.42 1.09 -9.72
N ILE A 60 -3.45 0.19 -9.90
CA ILE A 60 -2.10 0.34 -9.33
C ILE A 60 -1.40 1.58 -9.89
N ALA A 61 -1.49 1.79 -11.20
CA ALA A 61 -0.91 2.95 -11.87
C ALA A 61 -1.58 4.26 -11.44
N GLU A 62 -2.91 4.27 -11.28
CA GLU A 62 -3.65 5.43 -10.80
C GLU A 62 -3.30 5.76 -9.34
N LEU A 63 -3.17 4.75 -8.48
CA LEU A 63 -2.68 4.94 -7.12
C LEU A 63 -1.30 5.61 -7.11
N GLY A 64 -0.39 5.16 -8.00
CA GLY A 64 0.94 5.76 -8.18
C GLY A 64 0.85 7.24 -8.56
N ARG A 65 0.05 7.56 -9.58
CA ARG A 65 -0.19 8.95 -10.00
C ARG A 65 -0.75 9.82 -8.88
N ALA A 66 -1.68 9.29 -8.09
CA ALA A 66 -2.28 10.02 -6.97
C ALA A 66 -1.27 10.30 -5.84
N LEU A 67 -0.38 9.34 -5.54
CA LEU A 67 0.72 9.53 -4.58
C LEU A 67 1.68 10.62 -5.06
N ASP A 68 2.10 10.57 -6.33
CA ASP A 68 2.99 11.55 -6.94
C ASP A 68 2.35 12.95 -6.96
N ALA A 69 1.08 13.05 -7.36
CA ALA A 69 0.34 14.31 -7.41
C ALA A 69 0.15 14.94 -6.02
N ALA A 70 0.03 14.12 -4.98
CA ALA A 70 0.00 14.57 -3.59
C ALA A 70 1.39 14.95 -3.04
N GLY A 71 2.47 14.67 -3.78
CA GLY A 71 3.85 14.93 -3.35
C GLY A 71 4.29 14.04 -2.19
N LEU A 72 3.69 12.85 -2.05
CA LEU A 72 3.98 11.92 -0.97
C LEU A 72 5.15 11.00 -1.33
N THR A 73 6.06 10.77 -0.37
CA THR A 73 7.04 9.69 -0.51
C THR A 73 6.32 8.34 -0.40
N ALA A 74 6.48 7.48 -1.41
CA ALA A 74 5.89 6.16 -1.38
C ALA A 74 6.70 5.11 -2.14
N ARG A 75 6.62 3.86 -1.67
CA ARG A 75 6.84 2.67 -2.51
C ARG A 75 5.50 2.17 -3.02
N ASN A 76 5.39 1.86 -4.30
CA ASN A 76 4.18 1.32 -4.93
C ASN A 76 4.60 0.23 -5.92
N GLU A 77 4.71 -1.01 -5.46
CA GLU A 77 5.39 -2.09 -6.19
C GLU A 77 4.47 -3.30 -6.38
N THR A 78 4.56 -3.94 -7.55
CA THR A 78 3.96 -5.25 -7.81
C THR A 78 4.99 -6.34 -7.51
N TYR A 79 4.56 -7.39 -6.81
CA TYR A 79 5.41 -8.52 -6.41
C TYR A 79 5.22 -9.66 -7.41
N PRO A 80 6.28 -10.10 -8.11
CA PRO A 80 6.18 -11.16 -9.10
C PRO A 80 5.70 -12.49 -8.51
N ASP A 81 4.81 -13.16 -9.23
CA ASP A 81 4.20 -14.46 -8.94
C ASP A 81 3.51 -14.54 -7.56
N ALA A 82 3.27 -13.41 -6.91
CA ALA A 82 2.76 -13.32 -5.54
C ALA A 82 1.22 -13.34 -5.57
N PRO A 83 0.57 -14.41 -5.05
CA PRO A 83 -0.88 -14.48 -5.03
C PRO A 83 -1.48 -13.51 -4.00
N HIS A 84 -2.78 -13.25 -4.12
CA HIS A 84 -3.52 -12.56 -3.08
C HIS A 84 -3.36 -13.28 -1.73
N GLY A 85 -2.99 -12.54 -0.68
CA GLY A 85 -2.72 -13.09 0.64
C GLY A 85 -1.33 -13.74 0.81
N PHE A 86 -0.37 -13.46 -0.08
CA PHE A 86 0.99 -14.06 -0.07
C PHE A 86 1.72 -14.05 1.29
N SER A 87 1.36 -13.15 2.20
CA SER A 87 1.99 -13.01 3.52
C SER A 87 1.41 -13.93 4.60
N MET A 88 0.30 -14.63 4.33
CA MET A 88 -0.45 -15.39 5.34
C MET A 88 0.03 -16.83 5.38
N SER A 89 1.01 -17.12 6.26
CA SER A 89 1.75 -18.39 6.34
C SER A 89 0.90 -19.63 6.68
N ASP A 90 -0.32 -19.43 7.14
CA ASP A 90 -1.31 -20.45 7.45
C ASP A 90 -2.29 -20.74 6.29
N THR A 91 -2.05 -20.17 5.10
CA THR A 91 -2.92 -20.31 3.93
C THR A 91 -2.21 -20.94 2.74
N ALA A 92 -2.98 -21.51 1.81
CA ALA A 92 -2.46 -22.03 0.54
C ALA A 92 -1.90 -20.93 -0.39
N SER A 93 -2.24 -19.66 -0.12
CA SER A 93 -1.70 -18.51 -0.84
C SER A 93 -0.31 -18.11 -0.35
N TYR A 94 0.23 -18.69 0.73
CA TYR A 94 1.53 -18.27 1.23
C TYR A 94 2.63 -18.39 0.17
N GLN A 95 3.38 -17.30 0.00
CA GLN A 95 4.57 -17.27 -0.84
C GLN A 95 5.70 -16.61 -0.05
N GLU A 96 6.70 -17.41 0.31
CA GLU A 96 7.81 -16.99 1.19
C GLU A 96 8.56 -15.76 0.66
N ALA A 97 8.90 -15.74 -0.64
CA ALA A 97 9.62 -14.62 -1.24
C ALA A 97 8.87 -13.28 -1.12
N GLY A 98 7.56 -13.28 -1.42
CA GLY A 98 6.69 -12.12 -1.27
C GLY A 98 6.52 -11.70 0.18
N ALA A 99 6.34 -12.66 1.09
CA ALA A 99 6.23 -12.40 2.53
C ALA A 99 7.50 -11.74 3.10
N GLU A 100 8.67 -12.28 2.80
CA GLU A 100 9.94 -11.70 3.23
C GLU A 100 10.16 -10.29 2.65
N ARG A 101 9.82 -10.08 1.37
CA ARG A 101 9.95 -8.76 0.74
C ARG A 101 9.01 -7.74 1.39
N MET A 102 7.79 -8.14 1.74
CA MET A 102 6.87 -7.31 2.51
C MET A 102 7.50 -6.93 3.85
N PHE A 103 8.02 -7.89 4.62
CA PHE A 103 8.63 -7.60 5.92
C PHE A 103 9.79 -6.63 5.80
N ARG A 104 10.73 -6.87 4.87
CA ARG A 104 11.84 -5.93 4.60
C ARG A 104 11.33 -4.53 4.23
N THR A 105 10.26 -4.43 3.45
CA THR A 105 9.66 -3.15 3.06
C THR A 105 9.07 -2.40 4.25
N ILE A 106 8.41 -3.10 5.17
CA ILE A 106 7.84 -2.51 6.40
C ILE A 106 8.96 -2.07 7.35
N GLU A 107 9.97 -2.91 7.56
CA GLU A 107 11.13 -2.58 8.40
C GLU A 107 11.87 -1.34 7.88
N ASP A 108 12.09 -1.28 6.57
CA ASP A 108 12.66 -0.12 5.88
C ASP A 108 11.83 1.15 6.09
N LEU A 109 10.52 1.06 5.88
CA LEU A 109 9.58 2.18 6.04
C LEU A 109 9.65 2.72 7.48
N PHE A 110 9.42 1.86 8.47
CA PHE A 110 9.45 2.26 9.88
C PHE A 110 10.83 2.73 10.33
N GLY A 111 11.90 2.14 9.78
CA GLY A 111 13.26 2.57 10.03
C GLY A 111 13.53 4.02 9.62
N ARG A 112 12.90 4.52 8.55
CA ARG A 112 13.04 5.91 8.10
C ARG A 112 12.09 6.88 8.81
N THR A 113 10.88 6.42 9.16
CA THR A 113 9.79 7.33 9.53
C THR A 113 9.54 7.42 11.03
N LEU A 114 9.94 6.42 11.81
CA LEU A 114 9.65 6.33 13.25
C LEU A 114 10.88 6.51 14.15
N ARG A 115 12.07 6.66 13.55
CA ARG A 115 13.29 6.96 14.30
C ARG A 115 13.37 8.48 14.51
N GLY A 116 13.15 8.91 15.76
CA GLY A 116 13.34 10.29 16.21
C GLY A 116 14.80 10.64 16.40
#